data_AF-A0A2W7N3P9-F1
#
_entry.id   AF-A0A2W7N3P9-F1
#
_cell.length_a   1.000
_cell.length_b   1.000
_cell.length_c   1.000
_cell.angle_alpha   90.00
_cell.angle_beta   90.00
_cell.angle_gamma   90.00
#
_symmetry.space_group_name_H-M   'P 1'
#
loop_
_entity.id
_entity.type
_entity.pdbx_description
1 polymer ?
#
loop_
_entity_poly.entity_id
_entity_poly.type
_entity_poly.pdbx_seq_one_letter_code
_entity_poly.pdbx_strand_id
1 'polypeptide(L)'
;MARTSLAERQARLDQQRARLQREEAKIREEARKARTRRLIEAGGLVDKAGLGELEANALYGALLEVAGRLGDPAERARWEAAGGRAFDRETRAREAETEPLILALAGAQPALVTARLRGLGFRWSKVLRHWEGLAIYDDARQAADELGGTLTRVGPVAEGDAGGRGAPDGAAEAGSASAPVSPSIPIETSGTERPGDAMTPDGTRPAAAPTAPDAAE
;
A
#
# COMPACT_ATOMS: atom_id res chain seq x y z
N MET A 1 36.28 -57.34 -19.40
CA MET A 1 36.04 -56.09 -18.65
C MET A 1 36.69 -54.94 -19.42
N ALA A 2 35.94 -54.20 -20.25
CA ALA A 2 36.50 -53.13 -21.08
C ALA A 2 37.00 -51.96 -20.20
N ARG A 3 38.28 -51.61 -20.32
CA ARG A 3 38.85 -50.41 -19.70
C ARG A 3 38.36 -49.21 -20.50
N THR A 4 37.37 -48.47 -19.96
CA THR A 4 36.92 -47.19 -20.55
C THR A 4 38.11 -46.29 -20.82
N SER A 5 38.13 -45.66 -22.00
CA SER A 5 39.24 -44.80 -22.42
C SER A 5 39.33 -43.57 -21.50
N LEU A 6 40.54 -43.03 -21.35
CA LEU A 6 40.77 -41.83 -20.54
C LEU A 6 39.92 -40.64 -21.03
N ALA A 7 39.74 -40.52 -22.35
CA ALA A 7 38.91 -39.51 -22.98
C ALA A 7 37.41 -39.66 -22.62
N GLU A 8 36.87 -40.88 -22.60
CA GLU A 8 35.48 -41.12 -22.16
C GLU A 8 35.25 -40.73 -20.70
N ARG A 9 36.25 -40.95 -19.83
CA ARG A 9 36.15 -40.56 -18.41
C ARG A 9 36.18 -39.04 -18.26
N GLN A 10 37.03 -38.35 -19.01
CA GLN A 10 37.09 -36.88 -19.03
C GLN A 10 35.78 -36.28 -19.53
N ALA A 11 35.25 -36.77 -20.65
CA ALA A 11 33.97 -36.29 -21.21
C ALA A 11 32.81 -36.46 -20.22
N ARG A 12 32.76 -37.57 -19.47
CA ARG A 12 31.76 -37.77 -18.41
C ARG A 12 31.91 -36.78 -17.26
N LEU A 13 33.13 -36.50 -16.82
CA LEU A 13 33.39 -35.51 -15.77
C LEU A 13 33.02 -34.10 -16.23
N ASP A 14 33.32 -33.74 -17.48
CA ASP A 14 32.97 -32.44 -18.03
C ASP A 14 31.46 -32.29 -18.19
N GLN A 15 30.75 -33.36 -18.60
CA GLN A 15 29.29 -33.37 -18.62
C GLN A 15 28.69 -33.23 -17.22
N GLN A 16 29.25 -33.91 -16.22
CA GLN A 16 28.81 -33.79 -14.82
C GLN A 16 29.06 -32.38 -14.29
N ARG A 17 30.23 -31.80 -14.53
CA ARG A 17 30.56 -30.42 -14.16
C ARG A 17 29.64 -29.41 -14.83
N ALA A 18 29.39 -29.55 -16.13
CA ALA A 18 28.49 -28.67 -16.87
C ALA A 18 27.05 -28.77 -16.33
N ARG A 19 26.62 -29.96 -15.91
CA ARG A 19 25.32 -30.13 -15.25
C ARG A 19 25.27 -29.42 -13.90
N LEU A 20 26.27 -29.63 -13.05
CA LEU A 20 26.35 -28.97 -11.74
C LEU A 20 26.41 -27.44 -11.87
N GLN A 21 27.21 -26.92 -12.79
CA GLN A 21 27.29 -25.48 -13.05
C GLN A 21 25.94 -24.87 -13.46
N ARG A 22 25.13 -25.60 -14.26
CA ARG A 22 23.77 -25.16 -14.62
C ARG A 22 22.84 -25.17 -13.43
N GLU A 23 22.89 -26.21 -12.60
CA GLU A 23 22.09 -26.31 -11.38
C GLU A 23 22.47 -25.20 -10.38
N GLU A 24 23.75 -24.95 -10.16
CA GLU A 24 24.26 -23.85 -9.34
C GLU A 24 23.84 -22.48 -9.87
N ALA A 25 23.95 -22.25 -11.19
CA ALA A 25 23.53 -21.02 -11.82
C ALA A 25 22.03 -20.77 -11.62
N LYS A 26 21.21 -21.83 -11.76
CA LYS A 26 19.76 -21.76 -11.51
C LYS A 26 19.46 -21.42 -10.05
N ILE A 27 20.09 -22.10 -9.10
CA ILE A 27 19.91 -21.83 -7.66
C ILE A 27 20.31 -20.39 -7.33
N ARG A 28 21.41 -19.90 -7.89
CA ARG A 28 21.88 -18.52 -7.70
C ARG A 28 20.88 -17.51 -8.25
N GLU A 29 20.31 -17.78 -9.43
CA GLU A 29 19.31 -16.91 -10.03
C GLU A 29 18.02 -16.87 -9.20
N GLU A 30 17.55 -18.01 -8.72
CA GLU A 30 16.38 -18.14 -7.84
C GLU A 30 16.60 -17.40 -6.51
N ALA A 31 17.76 -17.54 -5.88
CA ALA A 31 18.12 -16.82 -4.66
C ALA A 31 18.12 -15.30 -4.88
N ARG A 32 18.62 -14.82 -6.03
CA ARG A 32 18.57 -13.40 -6.39
C ARG A 32 17.13 -12.92 -6.54
N LYS A 33 16.28 -13.66 -7.26
CA LYS A 33 14.86 -13.33 -7.42
C LYS A 33 14.13 -13.29 -6.08
N ALA A 34 14.37 -14.26 -5.21
CA ALA A 34 13.79 -14.31 -3.87
C ALA A 34 14.24 -13.11 -3.01
N ARG A 35 15.52 -12.75 -3.05
CA ARG A 35 16.05 -11.57 -2.33
C ARG A 35 15.41 -10.28 -2.84
N THR A 36 15.37 -10.07 -4.15
CA THR A 36 14.77 -8.88 -4.74
C THR A 36 13.30 -8.77 -4.37
N ARG A 37 12.54 -9.88 -4.45
CA ARG A 37 11.13 -9.92 -4.04
C ARG A 37 10.95 -9.49 -2.59
N ARG A 38 11.70 -10.10 -1.66
CA ARG A 38 11.63 -9.76 -0.23
C ARG A 38 11.92 -8.28 0.05
N LEU A 39 12.91 -7.70 -0.65
CA LEU A 39 13.24 -6.28 -0.49
C LEU A 39 12.15 -5.37 -1.03
N ILE A 40 11.54 -5.72 -2.16
CA ILE A 40 10.41 -4.97 -2.72
C ILE A 40 9.20 -5.05 -1.78
N GLU A 41 8.89 -6.25 -1.28
CA GLU A 41 7.80 -6.45 -0.32
C GLU A 41 8.04 -5.64 0.96
N ALA A 42 9.24 -5.71 1.54
CA ALA A 42 9.60 -4.93 2.73
C ALA A 42 9.50 -3.42 2.48
N GLY A 43 10.04 -2.93 1.36
CA GLY A 43 9.93 -1.52 0.98
C GLY A 43 8.49 -1.07 0.79
N GLY A 44 7.66 -1.89 0.13
CA GLY A 44 6.23 -1.62 -0.03
C GLY A 44 5.47 -1.57 1.29
N LEU A 45 5.86 -2.38 2.29
CA LEU A 45 5.28 -2.33 3.63
C LEU A 45 5.67 -1.06 4.39
N VAL A 46 6.91 -0.61 4.25
CA VAL A 46 7.40 0.64 4.86
C VAL A 46 6.62 1.84 4.30
N ASP A 47 6.49 1.92 2.98
CA ASP A 47 5.75 2.98 2.31
C ASP A 47 4.27 2.97 2.72
N LYS A 48 3.64 1.80 2.69
CA LYS A 48 2.25 1.59 3.10
C LYS A 48 1.98 1.95 4.57
N ALA A 49 2.96 1.78 5.45
CA ALA A 49 2.87 2.18 6.84
C ALA A 49 3.06 3.69 7.06
N GLY A 50 3.29 4.47 6.00
CA GLY A 50 3.56 5.91 6.07
C GLY A 50 4.97 6.24 6.57
N LEU A 51 5.90 5.28 6.52
CA LEU A 51 7.27 5.42 7.02
C LEU A 51 8.29 5.74 5.90
N GLY A 52 7.84 5.81 4.64
CA GLY A 52 8.71 6.00 3.47
C GLY A 52 9.44 7.36 3.44
N GLU A 53 8.83 8.40 4.00
CA GLU A 53 9.38 9.77 4.05
C GLU A 53 10.29 10.01 5.26
N LEU A 54 10.49 9.01 6.13
CA LEU A 54 11.39 9.15 7.27
C LEU A 54 12.85 9.14 6.85
N GLU A 55 13.65 9.99 7.48
CA GLU A 55 15.11 9.95 7.39
C GLU A 55 15.65 8.56 7.76
N ALA A 56 16.71 8.12 7.07
CA ALA A 56 17.22 6.75 7.18
C ALA A 56 17.54 6.33 8.63
N ASN A 57 18.11 7.25 9.43
CA ASN A 57 18.41 7.00 10.83
C ASN A 57 17.17 6.88 11.71
N ALA A 58 16.10 7.64 11.42
CA ALA A 58 14.85 7.57 12.14
C ALA A 58 14.12 6.24 11.85
N LEU A 59 14.05 5.85 10.58
CA LEU A 59 13.50 4.55 10.18
C LEU A 59 14.29 3.40 10.81
N TYR A 60 15.63 3.46 10.76
CA TYR A 60 16.48 2.45 11.38
C TYR A 60 16.27 2.36 12.90
N GLY A 61 16.16 3.49 13.59
CA GLY A 61 15.85 3.54 15.02
C GLY A 61 14.51 2.88 15.37
N ALA A 62 13.45 3.18 14.60
CA ALA A 62 12.15 2.55 14.78
C ALA A 62 12.20 1.02 14.57
N LEU A 63 12.93 0.56 13.56
CA LEU A 63 13.12 -0.87 13.30
C LEU A 63 13.93 -1.57 14.41
N LEU A 64 14.91 -0.89 15.01
CA LEU A 64 15.65 -1.42 16.18
C LEU A 64 14.74 -1.56 17.41
N GLU A 65 13.81 -0.63 17.64
CA GLU A 65 12.83 -0.75 18.72
C GLU A 65 11.93 -1.98 18.54
N VAL A 66 11.44 -2.19 17.31
CA VAL A 66 10.67 -3.40 16.97
C VAL A 66 11.53 -4.66 17.15
N ALA A 67 12.78 -4.63 16.67
CA ALA A 67 13.70 -5.76 16.81
C ALA A 67 13.97 -6.14 18.27
N GLY A 68 14.05 -5.15 19.17
CA GLY A 68 14.19 -5.37 20.61
C GLY A 68 13.01 -6.11 21.25
N ARG A 69 11.81 -6.02 20.64
CA ARG A 69 10.59 -6.69 21.10
C ARG A 69 10.31 -8.01 20.39
N LEU A 70 11.10 -8.39 19.38
CA LEU A 70 10.89 -9.61 18.60
C LEU A 70 10.95 -10.89 19.44
N GLY A 71 11.63 -10.90 20.59
CA GLY A 71 11.72 -12.06 21.46
C GLY A 71 10.37 -12.49 22.04
N ASP A 72 9.41 -11.56 22.18
CA ASP A 72 8.10 -11.81 22.79
C ASP A 72 7.09 -12.33 21.74
N PRO A 73 6.62 -13.59 21.86
CA PRO A 73 5.60 -14.13 20.96
C PRO A 73 4.27 -13.37 21.02
N ALA A 74 3.92 -12.77 22.16
CA ALA A 74 2.66 -12.04 22.32
C ALA A 74 2.69 -10.73 21.50
N GLU A 75 3.80 -10.00 21.51
CA GLU A 75 3.98 -8.82 20.65
C GLU A 75 3.94 -9.19 19.17
N ARG A 76 4.61 -10.28 18.76
CA ARG A 76 4.54 -10.75 17.35
C ARG A 76 3.10 -11.07 16.94
N ALA A 77 2.36 -11.83 17.74
CA ALA A 77 0.96 -12.17 17.46
C ALA A 77 0.07 -10.93 17.40
N ARG A 78 0.31 -9.94 18.28
CA ARG A 78 -0.39 -8.66 18.26
C ARG A 78 -0.15 -7.89 16.95
N TRP A 79 1.09 -7.84 16.48
CA TRP A 79 1.43 -7.17 15.21
C TRP A 79 0.84 -7.89 14.01
N GLU A 80 0.88 -9.23 13.96
CA GLU A 80 0.23 -10.02 12.90
C GLU A 80 -1.26 -9.74 12.83
N ALA A 81 -1.95 -9.75 13.98
CA ALA A 81 -3.38 -9.47 14.04
C ALA A 81 -3.71 -8.01 13.65
N ALA A 82 -2.87 -7.04 14.05
CA ALA A 82 -3.05 -5.64 13.68
C ALA A 82 -2.84 -5.42 12.18
N GLY A 83 -1.78 -6.02 11.61
CA GLY A 83 -1.49 -6.00 10.18
C GLY A 83 -2.62 -6.62 9.37
N GLY A 84 -3.09 -7.82 9.76
CA GLY A 84 -4.23 -8.49 9.12
C GLY A 84 -5.47 -7.60 9.06
N ARG A 85 -5.88 -7.02 10.20
CA ARG A 85 -7.02 -6.09 10.23
C ARG A 85 -6.81 -4.85 9.35
N ALA A 86 -5.59 -4.34 9.22
CA ALA A 86 -5.29 -3.21 8.34
C ALA A 86 -5.45 -3.61 6.87
N PHE A 87 -4.87 -4.74 6.45
CA PHE A 87 -5.04 -5.28 5.10
C PHE A 87 -6.50 -5.55 4.75
N ASP A 88 -7.28 -6.11 5.68
CA ASP A 88 -8.70 -6.38 5.47
C ASP A 88 -9.49 -5.09 5.27
N ARG A 89 -9.23 -4.06 6.08
CA ARG A 89 -9.89 -2.75 5.93
C ARG A 89 -9.59 -2.12 4.58
N GLU A 90 -8.34 -2.16 4.15
CA GLU A 90 -7.97 -1.61 2.84
C GLU A 90 -8.54 -2.40 1.67
N THR A 91 -8.58 -3.73 1.79
CA THR A 91 -9.21 -4.58 0.77
C THR A 91 -10.68 -4.24 0.64
N ARG A 92 -11.39 -4.15 1.77
CA ARG A 92 -12.80 -3.74 1.79
C ARG A 92 -13.01 -2.33 1.28
N ALA A 93 -12.12 -1.39 1.59
CA ALA A 93 -12.19 -0.02 1.07
C ALA A 93 -12.06 0.01 -0.46
N ARG A 94 -11.10 -0.75 -1.01
CA ARG A 94 -10.94 -0.91 -2.46
C ARG A 94 -12.15 -1.58 -3.12
N GLU A 95 -12.69 -2.61 -2.49
CA GLU A 95 -13.91 -3.28 -2.97
C GLU A 95 -15.12 -2.34 -2.92
N ALA A 96 -15.23 -1.48 -1.90
CA ALA A 96 -16.30 -0.50 -1.77
C ALA A 96 -16.17 0.68 -2.75
N GLU A 97 -14.96 1.01 -3.18
CA GLU A 97 -14.68 2.04 -4.20
C GLU A 97 -15.14 1.57 -5.60
N THR A 98 -15.13 0.25 -5.83
CA THR A 98 -15.64 -0.34 -7.06
C THR A 98 -17.09 -0.74 -6.95
N GLU A 99 -17.92 -0.29 -7.89
CA GLU A 99 -19.34 -0.61 -7.91
C GLU A 99 -19.68 -1.58 -9.05
N PRO A 100 -20.71 -2.43 -8.90
CA PRO A 100 -21.25 -3.23 -9.99
C PRO A 100 -21.92 -2.32 -11.02
N LEU A 101 -21.32 -2.22 -12.22
CA LEU A 101 -21.76 -1.36 -13.30
C LEU A 101 -22.03 -2.16 -14.57
N ILE A 102 -23.05 -1.72 -15.31
CA ILE A 102 -23.32 -2.12 -16.69
C ILE A 102 -23.05 -0.93 -17.60
N LEU A 103 -22.26 -1.15 -18.65
CA LEU A 103 -21.99 -0.18 -19.71
C LEU A 103 -22.51 -0.73 -21.05
N ALA A 104 -23.47 -0.02 -21.64
CA ALA A 104 -24.00 -0.30 -22.98
C ALA A 104 -23.33 0.62 -24.00
N LEU A 105 -22.69 0.03 -25.02
CA LEU A 105 -22.06 0.74 -26.13
C LEU A 105 -22.70 0.31 -27.44
N ALA A 106 -22.88 1.25 -28.38
CA ALA A 106 -23.40 0.94 -29.70
C ALA A 106 -22.30 0.36 -30.61
N GLY A 107 -22.61 -0.75 -31.29
CA GLY A 107 -21.74 -1.33 -32.31
C GLY A 107 -20.51 -2.07 -31.78
N ALA A 108 -19.71 -2.60 -32.72
CA ALA A 108 -18.48 -3.31 -32.42
C ALA A 108 -17.40 -2.32 -31.95
N GLN A 109 -16.77 -2.65 -30.82
CA GLN A 109 -15.76 -1.78 -30.21
C GLN A 109 -14.36 -2.08 -30.76
N PRO A 110 -13.54 -1.05 -31.07
CA PRO A 110 -12.14 -1.23 -31.44
C PRO A 110 -11.35 -1.96 -30.34
N ALA A 111 -10.29 -2.67 -30.73
CA ALA A 111 -9.47 -3.46 -29.81
C ALA A 111 -8.95 -2.63 -28.61
N LEU A 112 -8.51 -1.40 -28.86
CA LEU A 112 -8.05 -0.47 -27.83
C LEU A 112 -9.13 -0.14 -26.80
N VAL A 113 -10.37 0.07 -27.25
CA VAL A 113 -11.52 0.33 -26.37
C VAL A 113 -11.80 -0.89 -25.50
N THR A 114 -11.81 -2.09 -26.08
CA THR A 114 -12.00 -3.33 -25.29
C THR A 114 -10.87 -3.58 -24.30
N ALA A 115 -9.64 -3.16 -24.61
CA ALA A 115 -8.51 -3.28 -23.70
C ALA A 115 -8.67 -2.30 -22.52
N ARG A 116 -9.05 -1.05 -22.80
CA ARG A 116 -9.34 -0.05 -21.76
C ARG A 116 -10.47 -0.50 -20.83
N LEU A 117 -11.60 -0.96 -21.38
CA LEU A 117 -12.74 -1.42 -20.57
C LEU A 117 -12.38 -2.61 -19.67
N ARG A 118 -11.56 -3.54 -20.16
CA ARG A 118 -11.01 -4.61 -19.30
C ARG A 118 -10.08 -4.08 -18.22
N GLY A 119 -9.27 -3.06 -18.52
CA GLY A 119 -8.43 -2.37 -17.55
C GLY A 119 -9.23 -1.70 -16.43
N LEU A 120 -10.44 -1.23 -16.74
CA LEU A 120 -11.39 -0.66 -15.77
C LEU A 120 -12.18 -1.71 -14.97
N GLY A 121 -12.03 -3.01 -15.26
CA GLY A 121 -12.74 -4.08 -14.56
C GLY A 121 -14.00 -4.59 -15.26
N PHE A 122 -14.33 -4.12 -16.47
CA PHE A 122 -15.45 -4.63 -17.24
C PHE A 122 -15.13 -5.92 -18.00
N ARG A 123 -16.12 -6.80 -18.09
CA ARG A 123 -16.17 -7.98 -18.97
C ARG A 123 -17.33 -7.86 -19.95
N TRP A 124 -17.13 -8.39 -21.17
CA TRP A 124 -18.19 -8.42 -22.18
C TRP A 124 -19.14 -9.59 -21.96
N SER A 125 -20.44 -9.30 -21.79
CA SER A 125 -21.51 -10.29 -21.78
C SER A 125 -21.97 -10.58 -23.20
N LYS A 126 -21.64 -11.77 -23.74
CA LYS A 126 -22.09 -12.18 -25.09
C LYS A 126 -23.61 -12.34 -25.19
N VAL A 127 -24.26 -12.70 -24.09
CA VAL A 127 -25.71 -12.93 -24.02
C VAL A 127 -26.45 -11.61 -23.99
N LEU A 128 -26.05 -10.69 -23.11
CA LEU A 128 -26.74 -9.41 -22.91
C LEU A 128 -26.21 -8.28 -23.81
N ARG A 129 -25.10 -8.53 -24.52
CA ARG A 129 -24.44 -7.59 -25.45
C ARG A 129 -24.09 -6.25 -24.79
N HIS A 130 -23.71 -6.29 -23.52
CA HIS A 130 -23.19 -5.15 -22.77
C HIS A 130 -21.88 -5.50 -22.06
N TRP A 131 -21.23 -4.48 -21.53
CA TRP A 131 -20.12 -4.62 -20.59
C TRP A 131 -20.67 -4.62 -19.17
N GLU A 132 -20.20 -5.53 -18.33
CA GLU A 132 -20.58 -5.62 -16.92
C GLU A 132 -19.31 -5.78 -16.07
N GLY A 133 -19.25 -5.28 -14.85
CA GLY A 133 -18.06 -5.44 -14.01
C GLY A 133 -18.11 -4.62 -12.73
N LEU A 134 -17.11 -4.85 -11.87
CA LEU A 134 -16.84 -3.98 -10.73
C LEU A 134 -15.85 -2.91 -11.19
N ALA A 135 -16.27 -1.65 -11.19
CA ALA A 135 -15.46 -0.54 -11.67
C ALA A 135 -15.74 0.72 -10.83
N ILE A 136 -14.77 1.63 -10.78
CA ILE A 136 -14.96 2.94 -10.14
C ILE A 136 -15.96 3.73 -11.00
N TYR A 137 -17.00 4.29 -10.37
CA TYR A 137 -18.09 4.94 -11.09
C TYR A 137 -17.63 6.10 -11.96
N ASP A 138 -16.77 6.98 -11.44
CA ASP A 138 -16.33 8.18 -12.16
C ASP A 138 -15.51 7.83 -13.41
N ASP A 139 -14.56 6.90 -13.29
CA ASP A 139 -13.77 6.39 -14.42
C ASP A 139 -14.66 5.71 -15.47
N ALA A 140 -15.62 4.91 -15.02
CA ALA A 140 -16.59 4.26 -15.89
C ALA A 140 -17.52 5.26 -16.58
N ARG A 141 -17.94 6.31 -15.88
CA ARG A 141 -18.80 7.39 -16.39
C ARG A 141 -18.07 8.18 -17.47
N GLN A 142 -16.82 8.57 -17.21
CA GLN A 142 -15.97 9.24 -18.17
C GLN A 142 -15.76 8.38 -19.43
N ALA A 143 -15.44 7.09 -19.26
CA ALA A 143 -15.31 6.17 -20.38
C ALA A 143 -16.61 6.02 -21.17
N ALA A 144 -17.77 6.02 -20.51
CA ALA A 144 -19.07 5.98 -21.17
C ALA A 144 -19.32 7.23 -22.01
N ASP A 145 -19.06 8.43 -21.46
CA ASP A 145 -19.27 9.70 -22.16
C ASP A 145 -18.38 9.83 -23.40
N GLU A 146 -17.11 9.44 -23.31
CA GLU A 146 -16.18 9.45 -24.45
C GLU A 146 -16.59 8.50 -25.58
N LEU A 147 -17.24 7.38 -25.24
CA LEU A 147 -17.64 6.33 -26.18
C LEU A 147 -19.11 6.48 -26.64
N GLY A 148 -19.83 7.49 -26.16
CA GLY A 148 -21.26 7.68 -26.46
C GLY A 148 -22.14 6.55 -25.90
N GLY A 149 -21.77 6.01 -24.75
CA GLY A 149 -22.40 4.88 -24.08
C GLY A 149 -23.36 5.25 -22.94
N THR A 150 -24.17 4.28 -22.52
CA THR A 150 -25.04 4.39 -21.33
C THR A 150 -24.47 3.56 -20.18
N LEU A 151 -24.26 4.18 -19.02
CA LEU A 151 -23.81 3.52 -17.80
C LEU A 151 -24.97 3.32 -16.81
N THR A 152 -25.08 2.15 -16.20
CA THR A 152 -26.12 1.78 -15.22
C THR A 152 -25.49 1.13 -14.00
N ARG A 153 -25.92 1.50 -12.78
CA ARG A 153 -25.51 0.83 -11.53
C ARG A 153 -26.37 -0.41 -11.27
N VAL A 154 -25.75 -1.53 -10.91
CA VAL A 154 -26.41 -2.83 -10.65
C VAL A 154 -26.28 -3.22 -9.19
N GLY A 155 -27.10 -2.64 -8.34
CA GLY A 155 -27.11 -2.91 -6.91
C GLY A 155 -28.22 -2.11 -6.24
N PRO A 156 -28.54 -2.37 -4.96
CA PRO A 156 -29.50 -1.54 -4.25
C PRO A 156 -28.98 -0.10 -4.31
N VAL A 157 -29.77 0.76 -4.96
CA VAL A 157 -29.59 2.21 -4.92
C VAL A 157 -29.55 2.57 -3.43
N ALA A 158 -28.38 2.95 -2.91
CA ALA A 158 -28.34 3.67 -1.66
C ALA A 158 -29.16 4.95 -1.93
N GLU A 159 -30.37 5.00 -1.38
CA GLU A 159 -31.25 6.16 -1.45
C GLU A 159 -30.47 7.39 -1.01
N GLY A 160 -30.14 8.25 -1.97
CA GLY A 160 -29.27 9.39 -1.71
C GLY A 160 -29.12 10.33 -2.88
N ASP A 161 -30.09 10.40 -3.79
CA ASP A 161 -30.27 11.57 -4.65
C ASP A 161 -31.69 11.64 -5.24
N ALA A 162 -32.67 11.82 -4.35
CA ALA A 162 -33.97 12.32 -4.77
C ALA A 162 -33.87 13.84 -4.89
N GLY A 163 -33.93 14.32 -6.14
CA GLY A 163 -33.71 15.71 -6.50
C GLY A 163 -34.55 16.72 -5.71
N GLY A 164 -33.86 17.68 -5.08
CA GLY A 164 -34.42 18.93 -4.59
C GLY A 164 -34.24 20.04 -5.62
N ARG A 165 -35.08 20.07 -6.66
CA ARG A 165 -35.28 21.29 -7.47
C ARG A 165 -36.08 22.28 -6.62
N GLY A 166 -35.47 23.40 -6.27
CA GLY A 166 -36.10 24.46 -5.49
C GLY A 166 -37.16 25.25 -6.24
N ALA A 167 -38.09 25.83 -5.47
CA ALA A 167 -38.71 27.15 -5.67
C ALA A 167 -39.59 27.49 -4.43
N PRO A 168 -39.88 28.78 -4.14
CA PRO A 168 -39.78 29.32 -2.79
C PRO A 168 -41.09 29.85 -2.16
N ASP A 169 -40.91 30.33 -0.92
CA ASP A 169 -41.62 31.36 -0.14
C ASP A 169 -43.07 31.17 0.35
N GLY A 170 -43.24 31.39 1.66
CA GLY A 170 -44.53 31.56 2.32
C GLY A 170 -44.41 31.57 3.85
N ALA A 171 -44.41 32.77 4.42
CA ALA A 171 -44.33 33.09 5.85
C ALA A 171 -45.37 32.41 6.75
N ALA A 172 -45.03 32.15 8.01
CA ALA A 172 -45.71 32.71 9.19
C ALA A 172 -45.16 32.15 10.52
N GLU A 173 -45.21 33.04 11.51
CA GLU A 173 -44.76 32.96 12.89
C GLU A 173 -45.35 31.82 13.73
N ALA A 174 -44.60 31.36 14.74
CA ALA A 174 -44.89 31.61 16.16
C ALA A 174 -43.98 30.75 17.05
N GLY A 175 -43.53 31.32 18.16
CA GLY A 175 -42.44 30.81 18.98
C GLY A 175 -42.77 29.62 19.87
N SER A 176 -41.71 29.01 20.40
CA SER A 176 -41.61 28.75 21.83
C SER A 176 -40.16 28.48 22.20
N ALA A 177 -39.72 29.16 23.24
CA ALA A 177 -38.41 29.07 23.84
C ALA A 177 -38.25 27.75 24.61
N SER A 178 -37.08 27.14 24.53
CA SER A 178 -36.50 26.43 25.68
C SER A 178 -34.98 26.36 25.55
N ALA A 179 -34.32 26.83 26.60
CA ALA A 179 -32.89 27.06 26.71
C ALA A 179 -32.07 25.75 26.86
N PRO A 180 -30.75 25.80 26.62
CA PRO A 180 -29.86 24.65 26.71
C PRO A 180 -29.43 24.37 28.16
N VAL A 181 -29.33 23.10 28.54
CA VAL A 181 -28.71 22.69 29.80
C VAL A 181 -27.53 21.77 29.51
N SER A 182 -26.34 22.38 29.47
CA SER A 182 -25.10 21.70 29.86
C SER A 182 -25.12 21.48 31.38
N PRO A 183 -24.42 20.44 31.85
CA PRO A 183 -23.63 20.59 33.06
C PRO A 183 -22.16 20.32 32.79
N SER A 184 -21.36 21.36 33.00
CA SER A 184 -19.95 21.31 33.35
C SER A 184 -19.73 20.61 34.69
N ILE A 185 -18.46 20.25 34.95
CA ILE A 185 -17.69 20.23 36.24
C ILE A 185 -16.88 18.93 36.38
N PRO A 186 -15.63 18.93 36.91
CA PRO A 186 -14.58 19.95 36.91
C PRO A 186 -13.20 19.42 36.47
N ILE A 187 -12.32 20.38 36.19
CA ILE A 187 -10.87 20.23 36.03
C ILE A 187 -10.27 20.26 37.44
N GLU A 188 -9.57 19.20 37.87
CA GLU A 188 -8.67 19.31 39.03
C GLU A 188 -7.37 19.98 38.59
N THR A 189 -7.10 21.10 39.25
CA THR A 189 -5.87 21.86 39.20
C THR A 189 -5.09 21.57 40.48
N SER A 190 -3.84 21.20 40.32
CA SER A 190 -2.76 21.32 41.32
C SER A 190 -1.48 21.24 40.47
N GLY A 191 -0.72 22.31 40.21
CA GLY A 191 -0.20 23.26 41.19
C GLY A 191 0.81 22.49 42.05
N THR A 192 2.11 22.46 41.74
CA THR A 192 3.13 23.46 42.10
C THR A 192 4.37 22.58 42.34
N GLU A 193 5.54 22.71 41.69
CA GLU A 193 6.64 23.57 42.13
C GLU A 193 7.86 23.37 41.19
N ARG A 194 8.43 24.49 40.72
CA ARG A 194 9.85 24.71 40.39
C ARG A 194 10.22 25.94 41.25
N PRO A 195 11.48 26.17 41.72
CA PRO A 195 12.68 26.24 40.86
C PRO A 195 14.05 25.95 41.57
N GLY A 196 15.15 26.08 40.80
CA GLY A 196 16.56 26.20 41.28
C GLY A 196 17.26 24.85 41.49
N ASP A 197 18.49 24.58 41.04
CA ASP A 197 19.64 25.47 40.96
C ASP A 197 20.58 25.16 39.80
N ALA A 198 21.28 26.21 39.39
CA ALA A 198 22.36 26.23 38.42
C ALA A 198 23.66 25.64 38.99
N MET A 199 24.43 24.93 38.16
CA MET A 199 25.90 25.03 38.17
C MET A 199 26.46 24.49 36.84
N THR A 200 27.00 25.40 36.04
CA THR A 200 27.82 25.19 34.83
C THR A 200 29.28 24.89 35.25
N PRO A 201 30.26 24.91 34.31
CA PRO A 201 30.69 23.89 33.36
C PRO A 201 32.01 23.21 33.81
N ASP A 202 32.41 22.12 33.14
CA ASP A 202 33.85 21.90 32.95
C ASP A 202 34.13 21.55 31.50
N GLY A 203 34.99 22.35 30.89
CA GLY A 203 35.52 22.10 29.56
C GLY A 203 36.83 21.34 29.69
N THR A 204 37.23 20.63 28.65
CA THR A 204 38.59 20.75 28.07
C THR A 204 38.70 19.89 26.81
N ARG A 205 38.73 20.64 25.70
CA ARG A 205 39.49 20.52 24.45
C ARG A 205 39.41 19.30 23.50
N PRO A 206 39.51 19.59 22.18
CA PRO A 206 39.58 18.63 21.10
C PRO A 206 41.05 18.27 20.74
N ALA A 207 41.24 17.07 20.20
CA ALA A 207 42.44 16.69 19.43
C ALA A 207 41.95 16.17 18.07
N ALA A 208 42.06 16.98 17.01
CA ALA A 208 43.20 17.00 16.09
C ALA A 208 43.14 15.87 15.06
N ALA A 209 42.63 16.23 13.88
CA ALA A 209 42.90 15.54 12.63
C ALA A 209 44.39 15.67 12.26
N PRO A 210 44.95 14.70 11.53
CA PRO A 210 46.02 14.98 10.58
C PRO A 210 45.53 14.83 9.13
N THR A 211 45.83 15.86 8.36
CA THR A 211 45.65 16.02 6.92
C THR A 211 46.91 15.55 6.17
N ALA A 212 46.72 14.81 5.06
CA ALA A 212 47.56 14.67 3.85
C ALA A 212 48.93 13.92 4.00
N PRO A 213 49.60 13.43 2.93
CA PRO A 213 49.58 13.86 1.49
C PRO A 213 49.16 12.74 0.51
N ASP A 214 48.47 13.04 -0.59
CA ASP A 214 49.01 13.53 -1.88
C ASP A 214 50.32 12.85 -2.33
N ALA A 215 50.20 11.85 -3.19
CA ALA A 215 51.30 11.29 -3.97
C ALA A 215 50.77 10.99 -5.37
N ALA A 216 51.25 11.78 -6.31
CA ALA A 216 51.19 11.57 -7.74
C ALA A 216 51.96 10.29 -8.14
N GLU A 217 51.37 9.49 -9.03
CA GLU A 217 51.88 9.19 -10.38
C GLU A 217 50.81 8.47 -11.21
#